data_AF-A0A7K0PWL8-F1
#
_entry.id   AF-A0A7K0PWL8-F1
#
_cell.length_a   1.000
_cell.length_b   1.000
_cell.length_c   1.000
_cell.angle_alpha   90.00
_cell.angle_beta   90.00
_cell.angle_gamma   90.00
#
_symmetry.space_group_name_H-M   'P 1'
#
loop_
_entity.id
_entity.type
_entity.pdbx_description
1 polymer ?
#
loop_
_entity_poly.entity_id
_entity_poly.type
_entity_poly.pdbx_seq_one_letter_code
_entity_poly.pdbx_strand_id
1 'polypeptide(L)'
;MVRGTFRHQFWALTKKNFLVKVRNRKRFVLECLLPLYMVLILYFINLAVKPTSYPAELDPPTETLSSFAIQNPGVLGFSCTNADASLCDEIQVTTIEFLLASWNIIPKPKFFSSPTDMDNFYVANEGLFWAGVIINNTERNPPSFQYVIRMQNGGNYSVPASQNVYETSVSDCR
;
A
#
# COMPACT_ATOMS: atom_id res chain seq x y z
N MET A 1 -43.00 54.36 -4.21
CA MET A 1 -42.07 53.49 -3.44
C MET A 1 -42.86 52.73 -2.39
N VAL A 2 -43.11 51.43 -2.58
CA VAL A 2 -43.84 50.63 -1.58
C VAL A 2 -42.86 50.23 -0.47
N ARG A 3 -42.89 50.94 0.67
CA ARG A 3 -42.14 50.61 1.89
C ARG A 3 -42.81 49.44 2.61
N GLY A 4 -42.65 48.23 2.07
CA GLY A 4 -42.90 47.01 2.83
C GLY A 4 -41.73 46.73 3.75
N THR A 5 -41.98 46.30 4.99
CA THR A 5 -40.92 45.79 5.88
C THR A 5 -40.17 44.65 5.18
N PHE A 6 -38.85 44.59 5.34
CA PHE A 6 -37.99 43.57 4.72
C PHE A 6 -38.54 42.15 4.89
N ARG A 7 -39.13 41.87 6.06
CA ARG A 7 -39.77 40.59 6.38
C ARG A 7 -40.94 40.25 5.45
N HIS A 8 -41.77 41.22 5.08
CA HIS A 8 -42.87 40.98 4.14
C HIS A 8 -42.38 40.76 2.71
N GLN A 9 -41.33 41.46 2.30
CA GLN A 9 -40.69 41.23 0.99
C GLN A 9 -40.06 39.84 0.91
N PHE A 10 -39.35 39.42 1.96
CA PHE A 10 -38.76 38.08 2.06
C PHE A 10 -39.82 36.98 2.00
N TRP A 11 -40.92 37.13 2.75
CA TRP A 11 -42.00 36.14 2.76
C TRP A 11 -42.75 36.07 1.41
N ALA A 12 -42.92 37.20 0.74
CA ALA A 12 -43.48 37.24 -0.61
C ALA A 12 -42.57 36.53 -1.62
N LEU A 13 -41.26 36.72 -1.52
CA LEU A 13 -40.25 36.06 -2.36
C LEU A 13 -40.20 34.56 -2.12
N THR A 14 -40.17 34.09 -0.87
CA THR A 14 -40.17 32.65 -0.55
C THR A 14 -41.46 31.99 -0.99
N LYS A 15 -42.62 32.61 -0.76
CA LYS A 15 -43.92 32.10 -1.24
C LYS A 15 -43.95 32.00 -2.77
N LYS A 16 -43.45 33.01 -3.48
CA LYS A 16 -43.36 33.00 -4.95
C LYS A 16 -42.45 31.87 -5.44
N ASN A 17 -41.26 31.73 -4.86
CA ASN A 17 -40.32 30.67 -5.23
C ASN A 17 -40.87 29.27 -4.92
N PHE A 18 -41.57 29.12 -3.80
CA PHE A 18 -42.23 27.87 -3.45
C PHE A 18 -43.35 27.51 -4.43
N LEU A 19 -44.23 28.46 -4.76
CA LEU A 19 -45.32 28.25 -5.73
C LEU A 19 -44.78 27.89 -7.12
N VAL A 20 -43.67 28.51 -7.55
CA VAL A 20 -42.99 28.15 -8.80
C VAL A 20 -42.49 26.71 -8.77
N LYS A 21 -41.90 26.25 -7.65
CA LYS A 21 -41.48 24.86 -7.47
C LYS A 21 -42.66 23.88 -7.45
N VAL A 22 -43.74 24.22 -6.76
CA VAL A 22 -44.97 23.40 -6.68
C VAL A 22 -45.66 23.28 -8.05
N ARG A 23 -45.62 24.31 -8.87
CA ARG A 23 -46.17 24.26 -10.25
C ARG A 23 -45.39 23.29 -11.13
N ASN A 24 -44.08 23.22 -10.94
CA ASN A 24 -43.19 22.34 -11.70
C ASN A 24 -42.93 21.01 -10.97
N ARG A 25 -43.99 20.26 -10.64
CA ARG A 25 -43.91 19.02 -9.86
C ARG A 25 -42.87 18.02 -10.39
N LYS A 26 -42.77 17.85 -11.71
CA LYS A 26 -41.79 16.93 -12.32
C LYS A 26 -40.35 17.32 -11.99
N ARG A 27 -40.02 18.61 -12.07
CA ARG A 27 -38.69 19.13 -11.74
C ARG A 27 -38.41 19.04 -10.25
N PHE A 28 -39.40 19.34 -9.41
CA PHE A 28 -39.28 19.22 -7.96
C PHE A 28 -39.06 17.76 -7.50
N VAL A 29 -39.81 16.82 -8.06
CA VAL A 29 -39.62 15.39 -7.79
C VAL A 29 -38.22 14.96 -8.20
N LEU A 30 -37.74 15.36 -9.37
CA LEU A 30 -36.38 15.02 -9.81
C LEU A 30 -35.29 15.66 -8.94
N GLU A 31 -35.46 16.92 -8.52
CA GLU A 31 -34.57 17.60 -7.56
C GLU A 31 -34.48 16.85 -6.21
N CYS A 32 -35.56 16.23 -5.74
CA CYS A 32 -35.55 15.43 -4.51
C CYS A 32 -35.08 13.98 -4.72
N LEU A 33 -35.39 13.37 -5.86
CA LEU A 33 -35.13 11.95 -6.11
C LEU A 33 -33.67 11.70 -6.50
N LEU A 34 -33.00 12.67 -7.14
CA LEU A 34 -31.59 12.58 -7.49
C LEU A 34 -30.64 12.41 -6.28
N PRO A 35 -30.70 13.23 -5.21
CA PRO A 35 -29.85 13.00 -4.05
C PRO A 35 -30.20 11.70 -3.32
N LEU A 36 -31.48 11.33 -3.27
CA LEU A 36 -31.92 10.05 -2.72
C LEU A 36 -31.31 8.85 -3.47
N TYR A 37 -31.32 8.92 -4.81
CA TYR A 37 -30.72 7.91 -5.69
C TYR A 37 -29.22 7.77 -5.46
N MET A 38 -28.49 8.88 -5.32
CA MET A 38 -27.05 8.85 -5.04
C MET A 38 -26.71 8.17 -3.70
N VAL A 39 -27.48 8.46 -2.65
CA VAL A 39 -27.31 7.82 -1.33
C VAL A 39 -27.60 6.32 -1.40
N LEU A 40 -28.64 5.92 -2.14
CA LEU A 40 -28.97 4.50 -2.34
C LEU A 40 -27.85 3.75 -3.04
N ILE A 41 -27.24 4.31 -4.10
CA ILE A 41 -26.10 3.68 -4.77
C ILE A 41 -24.94 3.48 -3.81
N LEU A 42 -24.56 4.52 -3.06
CA LEU A 42 -23.46 4.43 -2.09
C LEU A 42 -23.72 3.37 -1.02
N TYR A 43 -24.97 3.25 -0.57
CA TYR A 43 -25.39 2.21 0.36
C TYR A 43 -25.21 0.81 -0.24
N PHE A 44 -25.63 0.58 -1.48
CA PHE A 44 -25.43 -0.70 -2.16
C PHE A 44 -23.95 -1.03 -2.40
N ILE A 45 -23.13 -0.04 -2.75
CA ILE A 45 -21.68 -0.23 -2.86
C ILE A 45 -21.09 -0.65 -1.51
N ASN A 46 -21.49 0.02 -0.42
CA ASN A 46 -21.03 -0.31 0.93
C ASN A 46 -21.43 -1.74 1.34
N LEU A 47 -22.63 -2.20 0.95
CA LEU A 47 -23.04 -3.58 1.17
C LEU A 47 -22.29 -4.61 0.31
N ALA A 48 -21.90 -4.23 -0.92
CA ALA A 48 -21.18 -5.12 -1.83
C ALA A 48 -19.70 -5.27 -1.47
N VAL A 49 -19.08 -4.22 -0.93
CA VAL A 49 -17.70 -4.22 -0.49
C VAL A 49 -17.62 -4.97 0.84
N LYS A 50 -17.05 -6.18 0.82
CA LYS A 50 -16.74 -6.90 2.06
C LYS A 50 -15.75 -6.06 2.88
N PRO A 51 -15.98 -5.85 4.18
CA PRO A 51 -15.01 -5.17 5.02
C PRO A 51 -13.73 -6.01 5.03
N THR A 52 -12.62 -5.39 4.65
CA THR A 52 -11.30 -6.00 4.75
C THR A 52 -10.94 -6.04 6.23
N SER A 53 -11.30 -7.14 6.92
CA SER A 53 -10.86 -7.38 8.29
C SER A 53 -9.41 -7.84 8.23
N TYR A 54 -8.48 -6.90 8.29
CA TYR A 54 -7.11 -7.23 8.61
C TYR A 54 -7.09 -7.73 10.06
N PRO A 55 -6.39 -8.84 10.36
CA PRO A 55 -6.21 -9.25 11.74
C PRO A 55 -5.59 -8.07 12.50
N ALA A 56 -6.14 -7.75 13.67
CA ALA A 56 -5.52 -6.77 14.55
C ALA A 56 -4.08 -7.24 14.79
N GLU A 57 -3.12 -6.38 14.44
CA GLU A 57 -1.71 -6.62 14.68
C GLU A 57 -1.53 -6.67 16.20
N LEU A 58 -1.57 -7.88 16.75
CA LEU A 58 -1.71 -8.13 18.18
C LEU A 58 -0.50 -7.64 18.97
N ASP A 59 0.65 -7.54 18.32
CA ASP A 59 1.86 -6.96 18.86
C ASP A 59 2.71 -6.43 17.69
N PRO A 60 2.73 -5.12 17.40
CA PRO A 60 3.76 -4.59 16.52
C PRO A 60 5.11 -4.86 17.20
N PRO A 61 6.11 -5.41 16.48
CA PRO A 61 7.43 -5.66 17.07
C PRO A 61 7.96 -4.34 17.64
N THR A 62 8.10 -4.31 18.96
CA THR A 62 8.61 -3.14 19.71
C THR A 62 10.13 -3.06 19.67
N GLU A 63 10.76 -4.13 19.18
CA GLU A 63 12.20 -4.16 18.98
C GLU A 63 12.57 -3.36 17.74
N THR A 64 13.36 -2.31 17.96
CA THR A 64 13.98 -1.57 16.87
C THR A 64 14.98 -2.49 16.19
N LEU A 65 14.97 -2.58 14.85
CA LEU A 65 15.96 -3.35 14.07
C LEU A 65 17.42 -3.03 14.48
N SER A 66 17.67 -1.84 15.02
CA SER A 66 18.96 -1.47 15.60
C SER A 66 19.42 -2.34 16.78
N SER A 67 18.53 -2.82 17.66
CA SER A 67 18.94 -3.69 18.78
C SER A 67 19.36 -5.08 18.29
N PHE A 68 18.70 -5.59 17.26
CA PHE A 68 19.06 -6.85 16.60
C PHE A 68 20.40 -6.74 15.86
N ALA A 69 20.65 -5.61 15.19
CA ALA A 69 21.88 -5.33 14.46
C ALA A 69 23.13 -5.29 15.34
N ILE A 70 23.00 -4.83 16.58
CA ILE A 70 24.13 -4.71 17.52
C ILE A 70 24.55 -6.08 18.07
N GLN A 71 23.62 -7.04 18.19
CA GLN A 71 23.89 -8.33 18.85
C GLN A 71 24.34 -9.44 17.89
N ASN A 72 23.98 -9.40 16.61
CA ASN A 72 24.41 -10.37 15.61
C ASN A 72 24.75 -9.66 14.31
N PRO A 73 26.02 -9.37 13.97
CA PRO A 73 26.35 -8.62 12.75
C PRO A 73 25.99 -9.44 11.50
N GLY A 74 24.77 -9.33 11.01
CA GLY A 74 24.31 -10.03 9.82
C GLY A 74 23.85 -9.09 8.72
N VAL A 75 23.95 -9.59 7.50
CA VAL A 75 23.68 -8.86 6.27
C VAL A 75 22.30 -9.26 5.76
N LEU A 76 21.52 -8.26 5.35
CA LEU A 76 20.34 -8.47 4.52
C LEU A 76 20.77 -8.48 3.05
N GLY A 77 20.38 -9.52 2.31
CA GLY A 77 20.67 -9.67 0.89
C GLY A 77 19.50 -9.29 0.01
N PHE A 78 19.78 -8.65 -1.12
CA PHE A 78 18.79 -8.35 -2.15
C PHE A 78 19.29 -8.81 -3.52
N SER A 79 18.43 -9.46 -4.30
CA SER A 79 18.72 -9.81 -5.69
C SER A 79 17.47 -9.69 -6.57
N CYS A 80 17.67 -9.41 -7.85
CA CYS A 80 16.61 -9.30 -8.84
C CYS A 80 16.91 -10.28 -9.98
N THR A 81 15.93 -11.06 -10.43
CA THR A 81 16.06 -11.92 -11.60
C THR A 81 15.19 -11.43 -12.75
N ASN A 82 15.77 -11.42 -13.95
CA ASN A 82 15.07 -11.57 -15.22
C ASN A 82 13.86 -10.66 -15.54
N ALA A 83 13.77 -9.45 -15.02
CA ALA A 83 12.76 -8.51 -15.48
C ALA A 83 13.33 -7.10 -15.50
N ASP A 84 13.33 -6.49 -16.70
CA ASP A 84 13.79 -5.14 -17.03
C ASP A 84 14.84 -4.56 -16.07
N ALA A 85 16.12 -4.60 -16.44
CA ALA A 85 17.22 -4.05 -15.62
C ALA A 85 16.92 -2.63 -15.09
N SER A 86 16.22 -1.82 -15.89
CA SER A 86 15.75 -0.48 -15.50
C SER A 86 14.81 -0.45 -14.29
N LEU A 87 13.95 -1.46 -14.12
CA LEU A 87 12.96 -1.54 -13.05
C LEU A 87 13.58 -2.16 -11.78
N CYS A 88 14.51 -3.10 -11.92
CA CYS A 88 15.36 -3.53 -10.81
C CYS A 88 16.20 -2.36 -10.26
N ASP A 89 16.80 -1.55 -11.13
CA ASP A 89 17.53 -0.34 -10.74
C ASP A 89 16.61 0.67 -10.04
N GLU A 90 15.40 0.87 -10.57
CA GLU A 90 14.40 1.76 -9.98
C GLU A 90 13.98 1.29 -8.58
N ILE A 91 13.68 0.00 -8.39
CA ILE A 91 13.35 -0.56 -7.06
C ILE A 91 14.53 -0.42 -6.11
N GLN A 92 15.75 -0.71 -6.56
CA GLN A 92 16.97 -0.60 -5.78
C GLN A 92 17.20 0.84 -5.31
N VAL A 93 17.05 1.83 -6.19
CA VAL A 93 17.24 3.24 -5.85
C VAL A 93 16.10 3.74 -4.97
N THR A 94 14.84 3.59 -5.39
CA THR A 94 13.70 4.20 -4.70
C THR A 94 13.35 3.54 -3.38
N THR A 95 13.28 2.21 -3.35
CA THR A 95 12.79 1.50 -2.16
C THR A 95 13.90 1.41 -1.12
N ILE A 96 15.11 1.13 -1.57
CA ILE A 96 16.19 0.74 -0.66
C ILE A 96 17.03 1.96 -0.26
N GLU A 97 17.30 2.97 -1.09
CA GLU A 97 17.95 4.19 -0.56
C GLU A 97 17.06 4.92 0.45
N PHE A 98 15.75 4.96 0.21
CA PHE A 98 14.79 5.55 1.14
C PHE A 98 14.72 4.77 2.46
N LEU A 99 14.61 3.43 2.40
CA LEU A 99 14.60 2.59 3.61
C LEU A 99 15.96 2.61 4.34
N LEU A 100 17.08 2.50 3.61
CA LEU A 100 18.44 2.48 4.19
C LEU A 100 18.87 3.81 4.78
N ALA A 101 18.40 4.94 4.25
CA ALA A 101 18.65 6.24 4.86
C ALA A 101 18.02 6.32 6.26
N SER A 102 16.89 5.63 6.47
CA SER A 102 16.20 5.59 7.75
C SER A 102 16.68 4.48 8.69
N TRP A 103 17.31 3.43 8.15
CA TRP A 103 17.72 2.25 8.92
C TRP A 103 19.18 2.36 9.37
N ASN A 104 19.38 2.56 10.67
CA ASN A 104 20.71 2.55 11.29
C ASN A 104 21.21 1.12 11.55
N ILE A 105 21.21 0.28 10.51
CA ILE A 105 21.62 -1.13 10.56
C ILE A 105 23.06 -1.26 10.07
N ILE A 106 23.88 -1.96 10.85
CA ILE A 106 25.26 -2.32 10.50
C ILE A 106 25.37 -3.84 10.60
N PRO A 107 25.86 -4.55 9.56
CA PRO A 107 26.29 -4.05 8.25
C PRO A 107 25.13 -3.59 7.36
N LYS A 108 25.42 -2.67 6.43
CA LYS A 108 24.43 -2.24 5.43
C LYS A 108 24.02 -3.42 4.55
N PRO A 109 22.75 -3.46 4.10
CA PRO A 109 22.29 -4.48 3.18
C PRO A 109 23.09 -4.51 1.88
N LYS A 110 23.25 -5.72 1.32
CA LYS A 110 24.09 -6.00 0.17
C LYS A 110 23.24 -6.44 -1.02
N PHE A 111 23.57 -5.88 -2.19
CA PHE A 111 22.97 -6.27 -3.45
C PHE A 111 23.81 -7.32 -4.16
N PHE A 112 23.13 -8.30 -4.73
CA PHE A 112 23.70 -9.39 -5.49
C PHE A 112 23.18 -9.35 -6.91
N SER A 113 24.10 -9.46 -7.87
CA SER A 113 23.82 -9.47 -9.30
C SER A 113 22.92 -10.64 -9.72
N SER A 114 22.91 -11.72 -8.95
CA SER A 114 22.06 -12.88 -9.17
C SER A 114 21.71 -13.59 -7.84
N PRO A 115 20.61 -14.38 -7.80
CA PRO A 115 20.30 -15.21 -6.64
C PRO A 115 21.41 -16.21 -6.33
N THR A 116 22.09 -16.70 -7.36
CA THR A 116 23.21 -17.63 -7.20
C THR A 116 24.37 -16.97 -6.46
N ASP A 117 24.66 -15.70 -6.73
CA ASP A 117 25.69 -14.96 -6.00
C ASP A 117 25.32 -14.72 -4.54
N MET A 118 24.02 -14.49 -4.28
CA MET A 118 23.49 -14.39 -2.93
C MET A 118 23.63 -15.73 -2.18
N ASP A 119 23.36 -16.85 -2.86
CA ASP A 119 23.48 -18.19 -2.28
C ASP A 119 24.93 -18.55 -1.99
N ASN A 120 25.85 -18.23 -2.91
CA ASN A 120 27.28 -18.39 -2.69
C ASN A 120 27.77 -17.56 -1.50
N PHE A 121 27.26 -16.33 -1.35
CA PHE A 121 27.57 -15.49 -0.21
C PHE A 121 27.02 -16.04 1.10
N TYR A 122 25.79 -16.57 1.09
CA TYR A 122 25.18 -17.23 2.24
C TYR A 122 26.05 -18.40 2.72
N VAL A 123 26.43 -19.30 1.80
CA VAL A 123 27.26 -20.48 2.12
C VAL A 123 28.64 -20.06 2.64
N ALA A 124 29.23 -18.99 2.08
CA ALA A 124 30.54 -18.51 2.50
C ALA A 124 30.53 -17.72 3.83
N ASN A 125 29.38 -17.16 4.23
CA ASN A 125 29.25 -16.29 5.40
C ASN A 125 28.14 -16.79 6.32
N GLU A 126 28.15 -18.10 6.54
CA GLU A 126 27.17 -18.80 7.36
C GLU A 126 27.11 -18.20 8.78
N GLY A 127 25.90 -17.84 9.22
CA GLY A 127 25.66 -17.16 10.51
C GLY A 127 25.72 -15.63 10.47
N LEU A 128 26.18 -15.03 9.37
CA LEU A 128 26.18 -13.57 9.14
C LEU A 128 25.14 -13.14 8.10
N PHE A 129 24.20 -14.01 7.72
CA PHE A 129 23.15 -13.69 6.75
C PHE A 129 21.79 -13.86 7.40
N TRP A 130 21.09 -12.74 7.62
CA TRP A 130 19.80 -12.77 8.32
C TRP A 130 18.66 -13.18 7.39
N ALA A 131 18.56 -12.50 6.24
CA ALA A 131 17.50 -12.72 5.28
C ALA A 131 17.92 -12.25 3.88
N GLY A 132 17.35 -12.88 2.87
CA GLY A 132 17.52 -12.54 1.46
C GLY A 132 16.18 -12.29 0.80
N VAL A 133 16.05 -11.22 0.03
CA VAL A 133 14.88 -10.95 -0.80
C VAL A 133 15.26 -11.13 -2.27
N ILE A 134 14.54 -12.00 -2.96
CA ILE A 134 14.72 -12.24 -4.40
C ILE A 134 13.48 -11.74 -5.11
N ILE A 135 13.66 -10.76 -5.97
CA ILE A 135 12.61 -10.22 -6.83
C ILE A 135 12.65 -11.03 -8.15
N ASN A 136 11.65 -11.87 -8.36
CA ASN A 136 11.67 -12.89 -9.41
C ASN A 136 11.14 -12.41 -10.76
N ASN A 137 10.04 -11.66 -10.73
CA ASN A 137 9.35 -11.17 -11.92
C ASN A 137 8.87 -9.76 -11.64
N THR A 138 9.08 -8.86 -12.60
CA THR A 138 8.56 -7.50 -12.54
C THR A 138 7.85 -7.20 -13.85
N GLU A 139 6.58 -6.86 -13.77
CA GLU A 139 5.81 -6.39 -14.91
C GLU A 139 5.67 -4.88 -14.80
N ARG A 140 5.93 -4.16 -15.88
CA ARG A 140 5.78 -2.69 -15.90
C ARG A 140 4.33 -2.28 -16.11
N ASN A 141 3.50 -3.14 -16.68
CA ASN A 141 2.12 -2.79 -17.03
C ASN A 141 1.18 -4.02 -17.02
N PRO A 142 0.43 -4.25 -15.93
CA PRO A 142 0.37 -3.45 -14.71
C PRO A 142 1.68 -3.53 -13.88
N PRO A 143 2.02 -2.51 -13.06
CA PRO A 143 3.20 -2.53 -12.20
C PRO A 143 3.02 -3.55 -11.07
N SER A 144 3.51 -4.76 -11.30
CA SER A 144 3.50 -5.87 -10.34
C SER A 144 4.92 -6.38 -10.16
N PHE A 145 5.24 -6.85 -8.95
CA PHE A 145 6.46 -7.60 -8.73
C PHE A 145 6.20 -8.78 -7.81
N GLN A 146 6.83 -9.90 -8.16
CA GLN A 146 6.81 -11.12 -7.38
C GLN A 146 8.15 -11.21 -6.66
N TYR A 147 8.10 -11.38 -5.35
CA TYR A 147 9.32 -11.55 -4.55
C TYR A 147 9.21 -12.74 -3.62
N VAL A 148 10.38 -13.22 -3.22
CA VAL A 148 10.57 -14.36 -2.35
C VAL A 148 11.50 -13.95 -1.22
N ILE A 149 11.07 -14.20 0.00
CA ILE A 149 11.92 -14.00 1.18
C ILE A 149 12.54 -15.34 1.58
N ARG A 150 13.85 -15.34 1.76
CA ARG A 150 14.64 -16.44 2.34
C ARG A 150 15.10 -16.01 3.73
N MET A 151 14.72 -16.75 4.76
CA MET A 151 15.15 -16.50 6.14
C MET A 151 15.78 -17.77 6.69
N GLN A 152 16.84 -17.62 7.49
CA GLN A 152 17.48 -18.75 8.14
C GLN A 152 16.49 -19.40 9.12
N ASN A 153 16.05 -20.63 8.84
CA ASN A 153 15.20 -21.39 9.76
C ASN A 153 16.10 -22.20 10.69
N GLY A 154 16.13 -21.82 11.97
CA GLY A 154 17.13 -22.22 12.96
C GLY A 154 17.36 -23.74 13.07
N GLY A 155 18.41 -24.22 12.41
CA GLY A 155 18.94 -25.57 12.65
C GLY A 155 19.77 -26.21 11.55
N ASN A 156 19.65 -25.78 10.28
CA ASN A 156 20.38 -26.43 9.17
C ASN A 156 21.14 -25.44 8.28
N TYR A 157 22.39 -25.79 8.02
CA TYR A 157 23.40 -25.12 7.19
C TYR A 157 23.15 -25.27 5.68
N SER A 158 21.90 -25.07 5.27
CA SER A 158 21.47 -25.16 3.87
C SER A 158 20.90 -23.82 3.43
N VAL A 159 21.03 -23.49 2.14
CA VAL A 159 20.39 -22.30 1.55
C VAL A 159 18.91 -22.28 1.98
N PRO A 160 18.44 -21.21 2.65
CA PRO A 160 17.13 -21.21 3.25
C PRO A 160 16.06 -21.35 2.16
N ALA A 161 15.14 -22.29 2.38
CA ALA A 161 14.06 -22.55 1.43
C ALA A 161 13.22 -21.29 1.22
N SER A 162 12.95 -20.97 -0.03
CA SER A 162 11.98 -19.96 -0.44
C SER A 162 10.58 -20.41 -0.07
N GLN A 163 10.07 -19.99 1.11
CA GLN A 163 8.78 -20.49 1.58
C GLN A 163 7.59 -19.68 1.05
N ASN A 164 7.75 -18.38 0.78
CA ASN A 164 6.62 -17.52 0.40
C ASN A 164 6.95 -16.69 -0.84
N VAL A 165 6.19 -16.93 -1.93
CA VAL A 165 6.07 -16.00 -3.05
C VAL A 165 4.96 -15.03 -2.68
N TYR A 166 5.30 -13.76 -2.49
CA TYR A 166 4.32 -12.70 -2.32
C TYR A 166 4.18 -12.01 -3.67
N GLU A 167 2.95 -11.94 -4.16
CA GLU A 167 2.56 -11.15 -5.31
C GLU A 167 1.96 -9.85 -4.79
N THR A 168 2.62 -8.73 -5.08
CA THR A 168 2.19 -7.41 -4.63
C THR A 168 2.21 -6.44 -5.80
N SER A 169 1.27 -5.49 -5.82
CA SER A 169 1.35 -4.36 -6.73
C SER A 169 2.07 -3.20 -6.05
N VAL A 170 2.67 -2.31 -6.83
CA VAL A 170 3.28 -1.07 -6.31
C VAL A 170 2.22 -0.22 -5.58
N SER A 171 0.95 -0.31 -5.97
CA SER A 171 -0.16 0.39 -5.29
C SER A 171 -0.50 -0.15 -3.90
N ASP A 172 -0.07 -1.37 -3.56
CA ASP A 172 -0.35 -1.99 -2.26
C ASP A 172 0.66 -1.58 -1.18
N CYS A 173 1.84 -1.09 -1.59
CA CYS A 173 2.84 -0.52 -0.70
C CYS A 173 2.48 0.94 -0.39
N ARG A 174 1.66 1.19 0.64
CA ARG A 174 1.32 2.53 1.13
C ARG A 174 1.77 2.78 2.55
#